data_AF-A0AAP0HRL6-F1
#
_entry.id   AF-A0AAP0HRL6-F1
#
_cell.length_a   1.000
_cell.length_b   1.000
_cell.length_c   1.000
_cell.angle_alpha   90.00
_cell.angle_beta   90.00
_cell.angle_gamma   90.00
#
_symmetry.space_group_name_H-M   'P 1'
#
loop_
_entity.id
_entity.type
_entity.pdbx_description
1 polymer ?
#
loop_
_entity_poly.entity_id
_entity_poly.type
_entity_poly.pdbx_seq_one_letter_code
_entity_poly.pdbx_strand_id
1 'polypeptide(L)' 'MIEKLIPAIKWKWSAENIDSPILIQQDNVKTYINVNDVEFYQVAKQYGFNIHLMCQPPNSPDMNVLDLGFF' A
#
# COMPACT_ATOMS: atom_id res chain seq x y z
N MET A 1 7.38 -8.67 6.48
CA MET A 1 6.06 -8.51 5.82
C MET A 1 6.21 -7.89 4.43
N ILE A 2 6.99 -6.82 4.31
CA ILE A 2 7.29 -6.11 3.05
C ILE A 2 7.85 -7.04 1.97
N GLU A 3 8.82 -7.89 2.34
CA GLU A 3 9.47 -8.86 1.43
C GLU A 3 8.52 -9.89 0.79
N LYS A 4 7.34 -10.12 1.38
CA LYS A 4 6.31 -11.01 0.80
C LYS A 4 5.22 -10.23 0.06
N LEU A 5 4.89 -9.05 0.57
CA LEU A 5 3.83 -8.20 0.02
C LEU A 5 4.20 -7.64 -1.35
N ILE A 6 5.39 -7.04 -1.49
CA ILE A 6 5.80 -6.37 -2.72
C ILE A 6 5.90 -7.34 -3.91
N PRO A 7 6.51 -8.55 -3.76
CA PRO A 7 6.51 -9.53 -4.85
C PRO A 7 5.10 -10.04 -5.21
N ALA A 8 4.20 -10.18 -4.23
CA ALA A 8 2.84 -10.62 -4.50
C ALA A 8 2.03 -9.56 -5.28
N ILE A 9 2.19 -8.28 -4.93
CA ILE A 9 1.63 -7.16 -5.71
C ILE A 9 2.19 -7.23 -7.12
N LYS A 10 3.51 -7.41 -7.29
CA LYS A 10 4.14 -7.52 -8.61
C LYS A 10 3.52 -8.57 -9.50
N TRP A 11 3.29 -9.75 -8.94
CA TRP A 11 2.77 -10.88 -9.69
C TRP A 11 1.32 -10.69 -10.13
N LYS A 12 0.51 -9.95 -9.34
CA LYS A 12 -0.90 -9.71 -9.63
C LYS A 12 -1.17 -8.41 -10.40
N TRP A 13 -0.25 -7.45 -10.35
CA TRP A 13 -0.45 -6.14 -10.96
C TRP A 13 -0.31 -6.21 -12.49
N SER A 14 -1.21 -5.55 -13.21
CA SER A 14 -1.13 -5.48 -14.67
C SER A 14 0.15 -4.78 -15.11
N ALA A 15 0.86 -5.37 -16.06
CA ALA A 15 2.06 -4.78 -16.67
C ALA A 15 1.76 -3.45 -17.37
N GLU A 16 0.52 -3.23 -17.81
CA GLU A 16 0.07 -1.98 -18.44
C GLU A 16 0.03 -0.80 -17.47
N ASN A 17 -0.03 -1.07 -16.16
CA ASN A 17 -0.15 -0.06 -15.11
C ASN A 17 1.13 0.04 -14.26
N ILE A 18 2.26 -0.46 -14.74
CA ILE A 18 3.49 -0.54 -13.94
C ILE A 18 4.10 0.83 -13.64
N ASP A 19 3.87 1.80 -14.54
CA ASP A 19 4.33 3.18 -14.39
C ASP A 19 3.38 4.05 -13.54
N SER A 20 2.19 3.54 -13.22
CA SER A 20 1.21 4.27 -12.42
C SER A 20 1.57 4.21 -10.93
N PRO A 21 1.47 5.34 -10.20
CA PRO A 21 1.66 5.33 -8.76
C PRO A 21 0.61 4.45 -8.08
N ILE A 22 1.05 3.56 -7.20
CA ILE A 22 0.18 2.69 -6.39
C ILE A 22 0.03 3.34 -5.02
N LEU A 23 -1.21 3.65 -4.64
CA LEU A 23 -1.53 4.14 -3.30
C LEU A 23 -2.05 2.97 -2.46
N ILE A 24 -1.39 2.68 -1.34
CA ILE A 24 -1.86 1.70 -0.36
C ILE A 24 -2.36 2.48 0.86
N GLN A 25 -3.66 2.38 1.09
CA GLN A 25 -4.29 2.95 2.27
C GLN A 25 -4.25 1.96 3.45
N GLN A 26 -3.78 2.43 4.59
CA GLN A 26 -3.81 1.72 5.87
C GLN A 26 -4.91 2.30 6.76
N ASP A 27 -5.46 1.49 7.65
CA ASP A 27 -6.32 1.96 8.73
C ASP A 27 -5.51 2.75 9.77
N ASN A 28 -6.19 3.51 10.62
CA ASN A 28 -5.54 4.30 11.68
C ASN A 28 -5.28 3.50 12.96
N VAL A 29 -5.63 2.21 12.98
CA VAL A 29 -5.25 1.31 14.06
C VAL A 29 -3.73 1.16 14.01
N LYS A 30 -3.08 1.13 15.18
CA LYS A 30 -1.61 1.22 15.35
C LYS A 30 -0.85 0.51 14.21
N THR A 31 -0.34 1.30 13.27
CA THR A 31 0.17 0.79 12.00
C THR A 31 1.47 0.02 12.21
N TYR A 32 1.63 -1.11 11.51
CA TYR A 32 2.84 -1.92 11.55
C TYR A 32 4.01 -1.30 10.77
N ILE A 33 3.74 -0.37 9.85
CA ILE A 33 4.72 0.28 8.98
C ILE A 33 4.41 1.78 8.96
N ASN A 34 5.44 2.61 9.09
CA ASN A 34 5.28 4.07 9.01
C ASN A 34 4.96 4.48 7.56
N VAL A 35 4.09 5.46 7.34
CA VAL A 35 3.82 5.96 5.97
C VAL A 35 5.07 6.50 5.27
N ASN A 36 6.06 6.94 6.06
CA ASN A 36 7.36 7.43 5.59
C ASN A 36 8.49 6.39 5.75
N ASP A 37 8.16 5.10 5.83
CA ASP A 37 9.15 4.04 6.04
C ASP A 37 10.11 3.92 4.84
N VAL A 38 11.37 4.29 5.06
CA VAL A 38 12.41 4.33 4.02
C VAL A 38 12.73 2.94 3.48
N GLU A 39 12.69 1.90 4.31
CA GLU A 39 12.95 0.53 3.88
C GLU A 39 11.85 0.06 2.92
N PHE A 40 10.59 0.34 3.25
CA PHE A 40 9.46 0.06 2.36
C PHE A 40 9.63 0.71 0.98
N TYR A 41 9.96 2.01 0.96
CA TYR A 41 10.16 2.75 -0.29
C TYR A 41 11.31 2.17 -1.13
N GLN A 42 12.42 1.84 -0.48
CA GLN A 42 13.58 1.28 -1.18
C GLN A 42 13.27 -0.08 -1.80
N VAL A 43 12.61 -0.96 -1.04
CA VAL A 43 12.22 -2.29 -1.53
C VAL A 43 11.23 -2.13 -2.68
N ALA A 44 10.17 -1.34 -2.54
CA ALA A 44 9.20 -1.09 -3.61
C ALA A 44 9.87 -0.61 -4.91
N LYS A 45 10.82 0.32 -4.79
CA LYS A 45 11.59 0.84 -5.92
C LYS A 45 12.49 -0.21 -6.57
N GLN A 46 13.14 -1.08 -5.79
CA GLN A 46 13.93 -2.20 -6.33
C GLN A 46 13.09 -3.15 -7.19
N TYR A 47 11.80 -3.30 -6.88
CA TYR A 47 10.88 -4.12 -7.66
C TYR A 47 10.28 -3.43 -8.88
N GLY A 48 10.57 -2.13 -9.07
CA GLY A 48 10.09 -1.30 -10.17
C GLY A 48 8.77 -0.60 -9.90
N PHE A 49 8.30 -0.57 -8.64
CA PHE A 49 7.05 0.10 -8.30
C PHE A 49 7.26 1.47 -7.69
N ASN A 50 6.35 2.38 -8.03
CA ASN A 50 6.17 3.64 -7.33
C ASN A 50 5.00 3.52 -6.34
N ILE A 51 5.26 2.97 -5.14
CA ILE A 51 4.23 2.75 -4.11
C ILE A 51 4.32 3.81 -3.03
N HIS A 52 3.19 4.40 -2.66
CA HIS A 52 3.06 5.30 -1.51
C HIS A 52 2.09 4.74 -0.49
N LEU A 53 2.49 4.75 0.78
CA LEU A 53 1.62 4.45 1.91
C LEU A 53 0.87 5.72 2.32
N MET A 54 -0.40 5.57 2.68
CA MET A 54 -1.20 6.63 3.28
C MET A 54 -2.11 6.07 4.36
N CYS A 55 -2.45 6.88 5.36
CA CYS A 55 -3.46 6.51 6.34
C CYS A 55 -4.84 7.00 5.90
N GLN A 56 -5.88 6.31 6.35
CA GLN A 56 -7.25 6.79 6.29
C GLN A 56 -7.38 8.17 6.97
N PRO A 57 -8.23 9.07 6.47
CA PRO A 57 -8.54 10.31 7.16
C PRO A 57 -9.11 10.06 8.58
N PRO A 58 -8.79 10.88 9.59
CA PRO A 58 -9.31 10.72 10.94
C PRO A 58 -10.84 10.80 10.97
N ASN A 59 -11.49 9.90 11.72
CA ASN A 59 -12.95 9.83 11.87
C ASN A 59 -13.74 9.62 10.56
N SER A 60 -13.14 9.04 9.54
CA SER A 60 -13.80 8.76 8.25
C SER A 60 -13.89 7.26 7.94
N PRO A 61 -14.67 6.48 8.72
CA PRO A 61 -14.79 5.02 8.56
C PRO A 61 -15.30 4.62 7.17
N ASP A 62 -15.99 5.54 6.48
CA ASP A 62 -16.48 5.42 5.12
C ASP A 62 -15.40 5.55 4.01
N MET A 63 -14.16 5.87 4.39
CA MET A 63 -13.05 6.03 3.44
C MET A 63 -12.20 4.77 3.26
N ASN A 64 -12.46 3.69 4.01
CA ASN A 64 -11.79 2.41 3.83
C ASN A 64 -12.74 1.39 3.20
N VAL A 65 -12.52 1.06 1.93
CA VAL A 65 -13.37 0.11 1.20
C VAL A 65 -13.39 -1.29 1.84
N LEU A 66 -12.32 -1.68 2.53
CA LEU A 66 -12.26 -2.94 3.25
C LEU A 66 -13.21 -2.94 4.45
N ASP A 67 -13.45 -1.78 5.08
CA ASP A 67 -14.40 -1.64 6.19
C ASP A 67 -15.86 -1.53 5.72
N LEU A 68 -16.09 -1.30 4.42
CA LEU A 68 -17.42 -0.98 3.88
C LEU A 68 -18.11 -2.12 3.11
N GLY A 69 -17.40 -3.17 2.71
CA GLY A 69 -18.03 -4.19 1.85
C GLY A 69 -17.24 -5.46 1.58
N PHE A 70 -16.07 -5.64 2.19
CA PHE A 70 -15.24 -6.83 2.02
C PHE A 70 -14.84 -7.37 3.38
N PHE A 71 -15.69 -8.23 3.95
CA PHE A 71 -15.46 -8.98 5.20
C PHE A 71 -15.62 -10.48 4.98
#